data_AF-A0A2V6G079-F1
#
_entry.id   AF-A0A2V6G079-F1
#
_cell.length_a   1.000
_cell.length_b   1.000
_cell.length_c   1.000
_cell.angle_alpha   90.00
_cell.angle_beta   90.00
_cell.angle_gamma   90.00
#
_symmetry.space_group_name_H-M   'P 1'
#
loop_
_entity.id
_entity.type
_entity.pdbx_description
1 polymer ?
#
loop_
_entity_poly.entity_id
_entity_poly.type
_entity_poly.pdbx_seq_one_letter_code
_entity_poly.pdbx_strand_id
1 'polypeptide(L)' 'MNLSLLKLARREDCRVSLGTDAHHSWQLEFIDLGLATALKAKIPAQRIINFMSILQLKEWVARVRTRRAPFGGSR' A
#
# COMPACT_ATOMS: atom_id res chain seq x y z
N MET A 1 9.17 10.85 4.69
CA MET A 1 7.76 10.43 4.51
C MET A 1 6.86 11.67 4.49
N ASN A 2 5.94 11.81 3.53
CA ASN A 2 5.09 13.00 3.39
C ASN A 2 3.71 12.82 4.07
N LEU A 3 3.53 13.46 5.24
CA LEU A 3 2.29 13.37 6.02
C LEU A 3 1.08 13.98 5.30
N SER A 4 1.27 15.08 4.56
CA SER A 4 0.19 15.76 3.83
C SER A 4 -0.35 14.87 2.71
N LEU A 5 0.53 14.14 2.01
CA LEU A 5 0.13 13.19 0.99
C LEU A 5 -0.67 12.03 1.57
N LEU A 6 -0.28 11.50 2.73
CA LEU A 6 -1.06 10.47 3.41
C LEU A 6 -2.44 10.96 3.86
N LYS A 7 -2.56 12.21 4.33
CA LYS A 7 -3.86 12.82 4.65
C LYS A 7 -4.76 12.95 3.42
N LEU A 8 -4.19 13.30 2.26
CA LEU A 8 -4.90 13.32 0.98
C LEU A 8 -5.33 11.90 0.58
N ALA A 9 -4.41 10.94 0.58
CA ALA A 9 -4.71 9.54 0.29
C ALA A 9 -5.84 9.00 1.18
N ARG A 10 -5.86 9.39 2.47
CA ARG A 10 -6.97 9.06 3.39
C ARG A 10 -8.31 9.57 2.87
N ARG A 11 -8.38 10.86 2.49
CA ARG A 11 -9.59 11.51 1.98
C ARG A 11 -10.10 10.87 0.69
N GLU A 12 -9.20 10.52 -0.22
CA GLU A 12 -9.52 9.94 -1.53
C GLU A 12 -9.71 8.41 -1.52
N ASP A 13 -9.99 7.85 -0.36
CA ASP A 13 -10.12 6.40 -0.12
C ASP A 13 -9.03 5.48 -0.72
N CYS A 14 -7.82 6.01 -0.90
CA CYS A 14 -6.71 5.28 -1.50
C CYS A 14 -6.19 4.13 -0.59
N ARG A 15 -5.78 3.03 -1.21
CA ARG A 15 -5.02 1.97 -0.53
C ARG A 15 -3.53 2.34 -0.48
N VAL A 16 -2.85 2.06 0.61
CA VAL A 16 -1.45 2.45 0.89
C VAL A 16 -0.56 1.21 1.00
N SER A 17 0.68 1.32 0.53
CA SER A 17 1.76 0.37 0.78
C SER A 17 2.87 1.06 1.57
N LEU A 18 3.44 0.37 2.55
CA LEU A 18 4.63 0.79 3.28
C LEU A 18 5.83 0.03 2.73
N GLY A 19 6.89 0.76 2.40
CA GLY A 19 8.16 0.21 1.93
C GLY A 19 9.30 1.10 2.41
N THR A 20 10.42 0.47 2.75
CA THR A 20 11.63 1.17 3.21
C THR A 20 12.55 1.60 2.08
N ASP A 21 12.32 1.07 0.87
CA ASP A 21 13.21 1.23 -0.27
C ASP A 21 14.66 0.81 0.06
N ALA A 22 14.77 -0.30 0.79
CA ALA A 22 16.03 -0.81 1.29
C ALA A 22 16.95 -1.29 0.15
N HIS A 23 18.16 -0.74 0.13
CA HIS A 23 19.31 -1.17 -0.66
C HIS A 23 20.31 -1.98 0.20
N HIS A 24 20.18 -1.92 1.52
CA HIS A 24 20.92 -2.71 2.51
C HIS A 24 20.00 -3.23 3.62
N SER A 25 20.35 -4.37 4.23
CA SER A 25 19.49 -5.08 5.21
C SER A 25 19.08 -4.25 6.42
N TRP A 26 19.97 -3.42 6.95
CA TRP A 26 19.69 -2.55 8.11
C TRP A 26 18.62 -1.50 7.83
N GLN A 27 18.38 -1.14 6.56
CA GLN A 27 17.35 -0.17 6.20
C GLN A 27 15.92 -0.74 6.34
N LEU A 28 15.76 -2.05 6.57
CA LEU A 28 14.45 -2.64 6.88
C LEU A 28 13.85 -2.07 8.17
N GLU A 29 14.68 -1.62 9.11
CA GLU A 29 14.25 -1.00 10.37
C GLU A 29 13.50 0.33 10.15
N PHE A 30 13.69 0.98 9.00
CA PHE A 30 12.97 2.21 8.67
C PHE A 30 11.47 2.02 8.45
N ILE A 31 10.97 0.78 8.49
CA ILE A 31 9.54 0.50 8.39
C ILE A 31 8.75 1.20 9.50
N ASP A 32 9.37 1.40 10.67
CA ASP A 32 8.78 2.10 11.81
C ASP A 32 8.46 3.56 11.51
N LEU A 33 9.30 4.24 10.70
CA LEU A 33 9.03 5.60 10.25
C LEU A 33 7.79 5.66 9.35
N GLY A 34 7.64 4.65 8.48
CA GLY A 34 6.47 4.49 7.62
C GLY A 34 5.20 4.28 8.44
N LEU A 35 5.24 3.37 9.41
CA LEU A 35 4.14 3.08 10.33
C LEU A 35 3.78 4.30 11.19
N ALA A 36 4.77 4.97 11.79
CA ALA A 36 4.56 6.17 12.59
C ALA A 36 3.87 7.28 11.77
N THR A 37 4.23 7.45 10.50
CA THR A 37 3.58 8.43 9.63
C THR A 37 2.15 8.04 9.28
N ALA A 38 1.89 6.75 9.02
CA ALA A 38 0.54 6.24 8.77
C ALA A 38 -0.38 6.42 9.98
N LEU A 39 0.13 6.19 11.20
CA LEU A 39 -0.57 6.45 12.46
C LEU A 39 -0.88 7.95 12.63
N LYS A 40 0.10 8.84 12.40
CA LYS A 40 -0.11 10.30 12.43
C LYS A 40 -1.15 10.76 11.39
N ALA A 41 -1.21 10.13 10.23
CA ALA A 41 -2.22 10.38 9.21
C ALA A 41 -3.59 9.74 9.52
N LYS A 42 -3.68 8.89 10.54
CA LYS A 42 -4.84 8.06 10.90
C LYS A 42 -5.34 7.26 9.69
N ILE A 43 -4.44 6.58 8.98
CA ILE A 43 -4.84 5.62 7.95
C ILE A 43 -5.38 4.36 8.63
N PRO A 44 -6.59 3.89 8.29
CA PRO A 44 -7.09 2.62 8.80
C PRO A 44 -6.19 1.45 8.38
N ALA A 45 -5.91 0.51 9.30
CA ALA A 45 -5.04 -0.64 9.01
C ALA A 45 -5.55 -1.47 7.82
N GLN A 46 -6.87 -1.59 7.65
CA GLN A 46 -7.52 -2.31 6.54
C GLN A 46 -7.23 -1.70 5.16
N ARG A 47 -6.75 -0.44 5.13
CA ARG A 47 -6.33 0.28 3.91
C ARG A 47 -4.83 0.23 3.66
N ILE A 48 -4.05 -0.43 4.51
CA ILE A 48 -2.60 -0.61 4.34
C ILE A 48 -2.34 -2.08 3.96
N ILE A 49 -1.72 -2.33 2.81
CA ILE A 49 -1.57 -3.69 2.28
C ILE A 49 -0.66 -4.58 3.13
N ASN A 50 0.27 -3.99 3.87
CA ASN A 50 1.22 -4.71 4.72
C ASN A 50 0.55 -5.45 5.88
N PHE A 51 -0.70 -5.11 6.24
CA PHE A 51 -1.48 -5.85 7.25
C PHE A 51 -2.32 -6.99 6.68
N MET A 52 -2.32 -7.19 5.36
CA MET A 52 -3.02 -8.32 4.76
C MET A 52 -2.26 -9.61 5.03
N SER A 53 -3.01 -10.69 5.29
CA SER A 53 -2.44 -12.02 5.15
C SER A 53 -1.95 -12.24 3.71
N ILE A 54 -1.01 -13.17 3.55
CA ILE A 54 -0.48 -13.52 2.23
C ILE A 54 -1.57 -13.93 1.24
N LEU A 55 -2.63 -14.62 1.71
CA LEU A 55 -3.75 -15.04 0.88
C LEU A 55 -4.57 -13.83 0.40
N GLN A 56 -4.95 -12.94 1.33
CA GLN A 56 -5.69 -11.71 1.01
C GLN A 56 -4.92 -10.82 0.02
N LEU A 57 -3.60 -10.73 0.17
CA LEU A 57 -2.75 -9.95 -0.72
C LEU A 57 -2.74 -10.56 -2.13
N LYS A 58 -2.55 -11.88 -2.26
CA LYS A 58 -2.58 -12.59 -3.55
C LYS A 58 -3.92 -12.39 -4.27
N GLU A 59 -5.03 -12.55 -3.56
CA GLU A 59 -6.37 -12.32 -4.12
C GLU A 59 -6.56 -10.87 -4.56
N TRP A 60 -6.11 -9.91 -3.75
CA TRP A 60 -6.19 -8.50 -4.11
C TRP A 60 -5.38 -8.19 -5.38
N VAL A 61 -4.15 -8.70 -5.48
CA VAL A 61 -3.30 -8.55 -6.68
C VAL A 61 -3.98 -9.14 -7.92
N ALA A 62 -4.60 -10.32 -7.80
CA ALA A 62 -5.36 -10.93 -8.88
C ALA A 62 -6.50 -10.02 -9.35
N ARG A 63 -7.31 -9.48 -8.44
CA ARG A 63 -8.40 -8.53 -8.75
C ARG A 63 -7.91 -7.25 -9.41
N VAL A 64 -6.78 -6.70 -8.98
CA VAL A 64 -6.21 -5.48 -9.58
C VAL A 64 -5.73 -5.75 -11.00
N ARG A 65 -5.11 -6.91 -11.24
CA ARG A 65 -4.64 -7.31 -12.57
C ARG A 65 -5.79 -7.56 -13.55
N THR A 66 -6.88 -8.19 -13.11
CA THR A 66 -8.05 -8.42 -13.96
C THR A 66 -8.79 -7.13 -14.29
N ARG A 67 -8.90 -6.18 -13.34
CA ARG A 67 -9.44 -4.83 -13.62
C ARG A 67 -8.57 -4.02 -14.60
N ARG A 68 -7.28 -4.35 -14.72
CA ARG A 68 -6.36 -3.75 -15.68
C ARG A 68 -6.35 -4.46 -17.04
N ALA A 69 -7.11 -5.56 -17.23
CA ALA A 69 -7.25 -6.15 -18.55
C ALA A 69 -7.85 -5.09 -19.50
N PRO A 70 -7.21 -4.83 -20.65
CA PRO A 70 -7.56 -3.71 -21.49
C PRO A 70 -8.91 -3.95 -22.15
N PHE A 71 -9.52 -2.85 -22.60
CA PHE A 71 -10.47 -2.83 -23.69
C PHE A 71 -10.19 -3.95 -24.71
N GLY A 72 -11.24 -4.67 -25.11
CA GLY A 72 -11.16 -5.89 -25.90
C GLY A 72 -10.24 -5.80 -27.11
N GLY A 73 -9.33 -6.77 -27.19
CA GLY A 73 -8.74 -7.23 -28.44
C GLY A 73 -9.15 -8.67 -28.62
N SER A 74 -10.15 -8.90 -29.46
CA SER A 74 -10.50 -10.21 -30.00
C SER A 74 -9.26 -10.86 -30.62
N ARG A 75 -8.97 -12.09 -30.20
CA ARG A 75 -8.35 -13.09 -31.08
C ARG A 75 -9.39 -14.15 -31.36
#